data_AF-A0A523XWU0-F1
#
_entry.id   AF-A0A523XWU0-F1
#
_cell.length_a   1.000
_cell.length_b   1.000
_cell.length_c   1.000
_cell.angle_alpha   90.00
_cell.angle_beta   90.00
_cell.angle_gamma   90.00
#
_symmetry.space_group_name_H-M   'P 1'
#
loop_
_entity.id
_entity.type
_entity.pdbx_description
1 polymer ?
#
loop_
_entity_poly.entity_id
_entity_poly.type
_entity_poly.pdbx_seq_one_letter_code
_entity_poly.pdbx_strand_id
1 'polypeptide(L)'
;MDRGPLFRRKTSISYKTEEKTVMRGYDLSELAEEGYSFCDALFVLYQNRIPTENEEKMLKYEMGVFMEHSMSPSAVAAIGVSAGRPNLPCAVAAAITTFGGVHGPGAAHGYMMNKYLERAQKEGKTLDEMAKTLVDEYMDAKKPVMGMGQPQHIDSDPRAEPIHVKHEELELTGVYLEFQRAVEKHFHARRKKEGRSYVGVNVVGAGNAALTEIGFAPNAAWCLGSVCRGFSCAAHALFNMKKGRAWGASRNEPMVQMIDLSMIKYIGPEDREVPTQDERQEYARKQKEEGEYKKWVI
;
A
#
# COMPACT_ATOMS: atom_id res chain seq x y z
N MET A 1 2.59 -4.92 47.18
CA MET A 1 2.56 -3.78 46.24
C MET A 1 1.28 -3.91 45.44
N ASP A 2 0.37 -2.94 45.60
CA ASP A 2 -0.88 -2.90 44.85
C ASP A 2 -0.56 -2.66 43.37
N ARG A 3 -0.82 -3.65 42.51
CA ARG A 3 -0.50 -3.62 41.07
C ARG A 3 -1.67 -3.04 40.29
N GLY A 4 -2.11 -1.85 40.69
CA GLY A 4 -3.08 -1.09 39.93
C GLY A 4 -2.49 -0.63 38.59
N PRO A 5 -3.28 -0.61 37.49
CA PRO A 5 -2.79 -0.14 36.21
C PRO A 5 -2.52 1.37 36.26
N LEU A 6 -1.35 1.80 35.76
CA LEU A 6 -0.96 3.22 35.65
C LEU A 6 -1.85 4.00 34.66
N PHE A 7 -2.41 3.31 33.65
CA PHE A 7 -3.30 3.89 32.66
C PHE A 7 -4.48 2.95 32.39
N ARG A 8 -5.68 3.53 32.23
CA ARG A 8 -6.86 2.79 31.79
C ARG A 8 -7.13 3.09 30.32
N ARG A 9 -7.27 2.03 29.52
CA ARG A 9 -7.65 2.13 28.10
C ARG A 9 -8.90 1.32 27.87
N LYS A 10 -9.83 1.87 27.08
CA LYS A 10 -11.02 1.14 26.59
C LYS A 10 -10.72 0.60 25.20
N THR A 11 -11.17 -0.62 24.93
CA THR A 11 -11.10 -1.25 23.61
C THR A 11 -12.36 -2.08 23.38
N SER A 12 -12.79 -2.16 22.13
CA SER A 12 -13.85 -3.06 21.66
C SER A 12 -13.30 -4.15 20.74
N ILE A 13 -11.98 -4.35 20.72
CA ILE A 13 -11.30 -5.28 19.80
C ILE A 13 -11.14 -6.66 20.43
N SER A 14 -10.53 -6.74 21.62
CA SER A 14 -10.27 -8.01 22.28
C SER A 14 -10.06 -7.86 23.78
N TYR A 15 -10.22 -8.97 24.49
CA TYR A 15 -9.76 -9.18 25.86
C TYR A 15 -9.19 -10.60 26.01
N LYS A 16 -8.44 -10.85 27.08
CA LYS A 16 -7.99 -12.19 27.43
C LYS A 16 -8.17 -12.45 28.92
N THR A 17 -8.38 -13.72 29.25
CA THR A 17 -8.39 -14.26 30.61
C THR A 17 -7.31 -15.35 30.71
N GLU A 18 -7.25 -16.07 31.82
CA GLU A 18 -6.36 -17.24 31.94
C GLU A 18 -6.78 -18.38 31.01
N GLU A 19 -8.06 -18.48 30.67
CA GLU A 19 -8.64 -19.60 29.91
C GLU A 19 -8.80 -19.29 28.41
N LYS A 20 -9.05 -18.02 28.06
CA LYS A 20 -9.42 -17.66 26.68
C LYS A 20 -8.91 -16.32 26.19
N THR A 21 -8.80 -16.21 24.86
CA THR A 21 -8.58 -14.95 24.14
C THR A 21 -9.79 -14.68 23.27
N VAL A 22 -10.51 -13.58 23.57
CA VAL A 22 -11.74 -13.22 22.87
C VAL A 22 -11.47 -12.05 21.95
N MET A 23 -11.79 -12.21 20.66
CA MET A 23 -11.70 -11.20 19.62
C MET A 23 -13.11 -10.86 19.15
N ARG A 24 -13.53 -9.59 19.31
CA ARG A 24 -14.84 -9.09 18.87
C ARG A 24 -16.03 -9.93 19.38
N GLY A 25 -15.90 -10.49 20.57
CA GLY A 25 -16.92 -11.32 21.21
C GLY A 25 -16.82 -12.81 20.93
N TYR A 26 -15.97 -13.24 19.99
CA TYR A 26 -15.73 -14.66 19.68
C TYR A 26 -14.44 -15.15 20.34
N ASP A 27 -14.48 -16.35 20.92
CA ASP A 27 -13.25 -17.01 21.38
C ASP A 27 -12.41 -17.42 20.16
N LEU A 28 -11.15 -16.99 20.13
CA LEU A 28 -10.28 -17.22 18.99
C LEU A 28 -9.92 -18.70 18.82
N SER A 29 -9.86 -19.47 19.93
CA SER A 29 -9.62 -20.91 19.87
C SER A 29 -10.84 -21.63 19.32
N GLU A 30 -12.05 -21.26 19.76
CA GLU A 30 -13.30 -21.83 19.23
C GLU A 30 -13.45 -21.53 17.73
N LEU A 31 -13.13 -20.29 17.27
CA LEU A 31 -13.11 -19.99 15.84
C LEU A 31 -12.22 -20.96 15.05
N ALA A 32 -11.03 -21.26 15.56
CA ALA A 32 -10.10 -22.17 14.91
C ALA A 32 -10.59 -23.63 14.94
N GLU A 33 -11.16 -24.09 16.05
CA GLU A 33 -11.69 -25.46 16.22
C GLU A 33 -12.94 -25.72 15.37
N GLU A 34 -13.80 -24.71 15.20
CA GLU A 34 -14.98 -24.75 14.31
C GLU A 34 -14.60 -24.63 12.81
N GLY A 35 -13.31 -24.47 12.50
CA GLY A 35 -12.81 -24.48 11.13
C GLY A 35 -12.88 -23.14 10.39
N TYR A 36 -13.10 -22.02 11.09
CA TYR A 36 -12.97 -20.69 10.49
C TYR A 36 -11.52 -20.43 10.07
N SER A 37 -11.35 -19.85 8.90
CA SER A 37 -10.04 -19.59 8.30
C SER A 37 -9.35 -18.38 8.91
N PHE A 38 -8.08 -18.19 8.52
CA PHE A 38 -7.37 -16.94 8.79
C PHE A 38 -8.11 -15.72 8.23
N CYS A 39 -8.74 -15.82 7.05
CA CYS A 39 -9.46 -14.71 6.44
C CYS A 39 -10.78 -14.41 7.18
N ASP A 40 -11.46 -15.43 7.72
CA ASP A 40 -12.63 -15.25 8.58
C ASP A 40 -12.27 -14.47 9.85
N ALA A 41 -11.22 -14.91 10.55
CA ALA A 41 -10.73 -14.24 11.76
C ALA A 41 -10.30 -12.79 11.47
N LEU A 42 -9.63 -12.57 10.34
CA LEU A 42 -9.24 -11.23 9.89
C LEU A 42 -10.46 -10.35 9.58
N PHE A 43 -11.48 -10.91 8.96
CA PHE A 43 -12.74 -10.22 8.71
C PHE A 43 -13.42 -9.82 10.02
N VAL A 44 -13.56 -10.76 10.97
CA VAL A 44 -14.09 -10.50 12.31
C VAL A 44 -13.33 -9.36 12.98
N LEU A 45 -12.00 -9.36 12.97
CA LEU A 45 -11.16 -8.35 13.62
C LEU A 45 -11.52 -6.91 13.21
N TYR A 46 -11.74 -6.69 11.92
CA TYR A 46 -12.06 -5.39 11.35
C TYR A 46 -13.57 -5.08 11.36
N GLN A 47 -14.41 -6.06 11.06
CA GLN A 47 -15.84 -5.87 10.81
C GLN A 47 -16.75 -6.21 11.99
N ASN A 48 -16.21 -6.81 13.06
CA ASN A 48 -16.96 -7.20 14.25
C ASN A 48 -18.14 -8.15 13.95
N ARG A 49 -18.02 -8.98 12.90
CA ARG A 49 -18.99 -10.01 12.50
C ARG A 49 -18.31 -11.13 11.71
N ILE A 50 -18.94 -12.29 11.68
CA ILE A 50 -18.57 -13.39 10.79
C ILE A 50 -18.89 -12.97 9.34
N PRO A 51 -17.97 -13.18 8.37
CA PRO A 51 -18.27 -12.92 6.96
C PRO A 51 -19.26 -13.95 6.41
N THR A 52 -19.92 -13.59 5.31
CA THR A 52 -20.52 -14.60 4.44
C THR A 52 -19.43 -15.38 3.70
N GLU A 53 -19.75 -16.57 3.17
CA GLU A 53 -18.78 -17.34 2.38
C GLU A 53 -18.21 -16.55 1.20
N ASN A 54 -19.02 -15.73 0.54
CA ASN A 54 -18.57 -14.96 -0.63
C ASN A 54 -17.68 -13.79 -0.21
N GLU A 55 -17.93 -13.17 0.95
CA GLU A 55 -17.04 -12.16 1.52
C GLU A 55 -15.68 -12.74 1.91
N GLU A 56 -15.65 -13.94 2.52
CA GLU A 56 -14.39 -14.64 2.81
C GLU A 56 -13.65 -14.98 1.53
N LYS A 57 -14.33 -15.56 0.53
CA LYS A 57 -13.74 -15.92 -0.76
C LYS A 57 -13.12 -14.71 -1.46
N MET A 58 -13.78 -13.55 -1.41
CA MET A 58 -13.25 -12.31 -1.98
C MET A 58 -12.04 -11.79 -1.20
N LEU A 59 -12.10 -11.75 0.14
CA LEU A 59 -10.97 -11.34 0.96
C LEU A 59 -9.75 -12.24 0.73
N LYS A 60 -9.96 -13.55 0.69
CA LYS A 60 -8.92 -14.55 0.41
C LYS A 60 -8.31 -14.37 -0.97
N TYR A 61 -9.14 -14.15 -2.00
CA TYR A 61 -8.66 -13.91 -3.35
C TYR A 61 -7.80 -12.65 -3.42
N GLU A 62 -8.27 -11.54 -2.86
CA GLU A 62 -7.54 -10.27 -2.86
C GLU A 62 -6.21 -10.38 -2.12
N MET A 63 -6.19 -10.99 -0.93
CA MET A 63 -4.95 -11.23 -0.19
C MET A 63 -3.97 -12.13 -0.96
N GLY A 64 -4.48 -13.10 -1.72
CA GLY A 64 -3.66 -13.94 -2.60
C GLY A 64 -3.03 -13.14 -3.74
N VAL A 65 -3.82 -12.32 -4.43
CA VAL A 65 -3.37 -11.48 -5.55
C VAL A 65 -2.37 -10.41 -5.09
N PHE A 66 -2.56 -9.86 -3.89
CA PHE A 66 -1.69 -8.85 -3.32
C PHE A 66 -0.43 -9.43 -2.65
N MET A 67 -0.36 -10.74 -2.42
CA MET A 67 0.68 -11.40 -1.62
C MET A 67 2.10 -11.07 -2.07
N GLU A 68 2.39 -11.02 -3.36
CA GLU A 68 3.74 -10.81 -3.89
C GLU A 68 3.80 -9.93 -5.14
N HIS A 69 4.86 -9.13 -5.23
CA HIS A 69 5.13 -8.20 -6.33
C HIS A 69 6.62 -8.02 -6.66
N SER A 70 7.41 -9.09 -6.54
CA SER A 70 8.84 -9.13 -6.85
C SER A 70 9.60 -7.92 -6.28
N MET A 71 10.53 -7.35 -7.05
CA MET A 71 11.37 -6.19 -6.69
C MET A 71 10.58 -4.87 -6.64
N SER A 72 9.64 -4.82 -5.69
CA SER A 72 8.86 -3.66 -5.28
C SER A 72 9.62 -2.84 -4.22
N PRO A 73 9.28 -1.55 -4.00
CA PRO A 73 9.88 -0.76 -2.92
C PRO A 73 9.89 -1.48 -1.56
N SER A 74 8.81 -2.17 -1.21
CA SER A 74 8.70 -2.99 0.01
C SER A 74 9.70 -4.15 0.05
N ALA A 75 9.91 -4.85 -1.08
CA ALA A 75 10.90 -5.93 -1.15
C ALA A 75 12.33 -5.38 -1.09
N VAL A 76 12.62 -4.29 -1.81
CA VAL A 76 13.91 -3.59 -1.75
C VAL A 76 14.23 -3.18 -0.32
N ALA A 77 13.25 -2.60 0.41
CA ALA A 77 13.44 -2.20 1.80
C ALA A 77 13.72 -3.40 2.71
N ALA A 78 12.98 -4.49 2.57
CA ALA A 78 13.22 -5.71 3.35
C ALA A 78 14.63 -6.27 3.12
N ILE A 79 15.03 -6.39 1.86
CA ILE A 79 16.33 -6.94 1.49
C ILE A 79 17.45 -5.98 1.93
N GLY A 80 17.32 -4.69 1.68
CA GLY A 80 18.31 -3.67 2.05
C GLY A 80 18.54 -3.62 3.56
N VAL A 81 17.46 -3.61 4.36
CA VAL A 81 17.56 -3.66 5.83
C VAL A 81 18.16 -4.99 6.31
N SER A 82 17.83 -6.11 5.66
CA SER A 82 18.38 -7.42 6.02
C SER A 82 19.91 -7.52 5.87
N ALA A 83 20.52 -6.72 4.98
CA ALA A 83 21.97 -6.67 4.79
C ALA A 83 22.74 -6.20 6.04
N GLY A 84 22.07 -5.43 6.92
CA GLY A 84 22.60 -4.99 8.21
C GLY A 84 22.46 -6.01 9.35
N ARG A 85 21.87 -7.19 9.09
CA ARG A 85 21.60 -8.25 10.09
C ARG A 85 20.79 -7.80 11.32
N PRO A 86 19.65 -7.10 11.14
CA PRO A 86 18.78 -6.76 12.27
C PRO A 86 18.00 -7.99 12.75
N ASN A 87 17.28 -7.82 13.85
CA ASN A 87 16.19 -8.75 14.19
C ASN A 87 15.18 -8.80 13.02
N LEU A 88 14.79 -10.00 12.58
CA LEU A 88 13.98 -10.22 11.37
C LEU A 88 12.71 -9.35 11.27
N PRO A 89 11.94 -9.10 12.35
CA PRO A 89 10.77 -8.21 12.28
C PRO A 89 11.09 -6.79 11.80
N CYS A 90 12.32 -6.31 11.98
CA CYS A 90 12.73 -4.99 11.48
C CYS A 90 12.69 -4.92 9.95
N ALA A 91 13.02 -6.02 9.25
CA ALA A 91 12.94 -6.06 7.78
C ALA A 91 11.48 -6.00 7.30
N VAL A 92 10.56 -6.67 8.02
CA VAL A 92 9.12 -6.62 7.76
C VAL A 92 8.57 -5.23 8.04
N ALA A 93 8.95 -4.61 9.17
CA ALA A 93 8.55 -3.25 9.50
C ALA A 93 9.03 -2.25 8.43
N ALA A 94 10.30 -2.34 8.01
CA ALA A 94 10.85 -1.50 6.94
C ALA A 94 10.07 -1.67 5.63
N ALA A 95 9.71 -2.90 5.26
CA ALA A 95 8.88 -3.16 4.09
C ALA A 95 7.52 -2.47 4.19
N ILE A 96 6.83 -2.58 5.32
CA ILE A 96 5.51 -1.98 5.56
C ILE A 96 5.60 -0.45 5.51
N THR A 97 6.68 0.15 6.01
CA THR A 97 6.85 1.62 5.99
C THR A 97 7.00 2.21 4.58
N THR A 98 7.24 1.38 3.56
CA THR A 98 7.30 1.85 2.17
C THR A 98 5.91 2.13 1.57
N PHE A 99 4.83 1.62 2.18
CA PHE A 99 3.48 1.88 1.70
C PHE A 99 3.08 3.32 2.05
N GLY A 100 2.77 4.10 1.03
CA GLY A 100 2.52 5.54 1.14
C GLY A 100 1.82 6.09 -0.10
N GLY A 101 2.00 7.38 -0.41
CA GLY A 101 1.24 8.04 -1.48
C GLY A 101 1.43 7.46 -2.89
N VAL A 102 2.52 6.73 -3.15
CA VAL A 102 2.89 6.22 -4.49
C VAL A 102 3.10 4.71 -4.56
N HIS A 103 3.56 4.08 -3.47
CA HIS A 103 3.71 2.62 -3.42
C HIS A 103 2.53 2.02 -2.67
N GLY A 104 1.56 1.55 -3.45
CA GLY A 104 0.24 1.19 -2.94
C GLY A 104 -0.51 2.44 -2.48
N PRO A 105 -1.08 3.27 -3.41
CA PRO A 105 -1.86 4.47 -3.08
C PRO A 105 -3.05 4.24 -2.13
N GLY A 106 -3.25 3.01 -1.66
CA GLY A 106 -3.82 2.71 -0.35
C GLY A 106 -5.24 3.21 -0.23
N ALA A 107 -5.53 3.96 0.82
CA ALA A 107 -6.86 4.47 1.12
C ALA A 107 -7.37 5.55 0.14
N ALA A 108 -6.49 6.19 -0.65
CA ALA A 108 -6.87 7.36 -1.45
C ALA A 108 -7.86 7.04 -2.57
N HIS A 109 -7.77 5.86 -3.18
CA HIS A 109 -8.76 5.40 -4.16
C HIS A 109 -10.13 5.17 -3.50
N GLY A 110 -10.19 4.48 -2.36
CA GLY A 110 -11.45 4.30 -1.63
C GLY A 110 -12.06 5.63 -1.14
N TYR A 111 -11.24 6.59 -0.70
CA TYR A 111 -11.73 7.95 -0.37
C TYR A 111 -12.31 8.67 -1.58
N MET A 112 -11.66 8.54 -2.74
CA MET A 112 -12.18 9.08 -3.99
C MET A 112 -13.53 8.43 -4.31
N MET A 113 -13.66 7.10 -4.26
CA MET A 113 -14.94 6.43 -4.52
C MET A 113 -16.03 6.91 -3.57
N ASN A 114 -15.79 6.87 -2.26
CA ASN A 114 -16.76 7.26 -1.24
C ASN A 114 -17.24 8.71 -1.43
N LYS A 115 -16.32 9.63 -1.71
CA LYS A 115 -16.64 11.05 -1.95
C LYS A 115 -17.65 11.20 -3.08
N TYR A 116 -17.44 10.52 -4.20
CA TYR A 116 -18.29 10.67 -5.37
C TYR A 116 -19.58 9.85 -5.26
N LEU A 117 -19.56 8.68 -4.63
CA LEU A 117 -20.78 7.92 -4.32
C LEU A 117 -21.72 8.71 -3.40
N GLU A 118 -21.19 9.32 -2.32
CA GLU A 118 -21.97 10.19 -1.44
C GLU A 118 -22.55 11.40 -2.19
N ARG A 119 -21.76 11.98 -3.10
CA ARG A 119 -22.22 13.08 -3.95
C ARG A 119 -23.31 12.64 -4.91
N ALA A 120 -23.21 11.45 -5.51
CA ALA A 120 -24.22 10.92 -6.42
C ALA A 120 -25.57 10.82 -5.71
N GLN A 121 -25.57 10.29 -4.49
CA GLN A 121 -26.76 10.20 -3.65
C GLN A 121 -27.35 11.58 -3.33
N LYS A 122 -26.52 12.56 -2.95
CA LYS A 122 -26.98 13.92 -2.62
C LYS A 122 -27.54 14.68 -3.82
N GLU A 123 -26.95 14.48 -5.00
CA GLU A 123 -27.34 15.17 -6.23
C GLU A 123 -28.42 14.40 -7.03
N GLY A 124 -28.79 13.18 -6.61
CA GLY A 124 -29.73 12.34 -7.34
C GLY A 124 -29.21 11.87 -8.71
N LYS A 125 -27.89 11.74 -8.85
CA LYS A 125 -27.23 11.31 -10.09
C LYS A 125 -27.01 9.80 -10.11
N THR A 126 -27.04 9.22 -11.30
CA THR A 126 -26.63 7.84 -11.53
C THR A 126 -25.13 7.64 -11.31
N LEU A 127 -24.71 6.39 -11.09
CA LEU A 127 -23.30 6.03 -10.97
C LEU A 127 -22.51 6.38 -12.24
N ASP A 128 -23.10 6.19 -13.42
CA ASP A 128 -22.48 6.54 -14.70
C ASP A 128 -22.24 8.06 -14.84
N GLU A 129 -23.25 8.89 -14.53
CA GLU A 129 -23.11 10.35 -14.57
C GLU A 129 -22.06 10.87 -13.57
N MET A 130 -22.03 10.27 -12.38
CA MET A 130 -21.07 10.67 -11.36
C MET A 130 -19.65 10.20 -11.69
N ALA A 131 -19.49 9.03 -12.30
CA ALA A 131 -18.19 8.54 -12.76
C ALA A 131 -17.61 9.46 -13.85
N LYS A 132 -18.44 9.93 -14.77
CA LYS A 132 -18.04 10.96 -15.74
C LYS A 132 -17.56 12.24 -15.05
N THR A 133 -18.34 12.72 -14.07
CA THR A 133 -18.01 13.92 -13.28
C THR A 133 -16.65 13.77 -12.58
N LEU A 134 -16.40 12.61 -11.94
CA LEU A 134 -15.13 12.28 -11.30
C LEU A 134 -13.97 12.35 -12.29
N VAL A 135 -14.10 11.69 -13.44
CA VAL A 135 -13.04 11.65 -14.45
C VAL A 135 -12.72 13.05 -14.97
N ASP A 136 -13.74 13.82 -15.33
CA ASP A 136 -13.55 15.18 -15.84
C ASP A 136 -12.88 16.08 -14.78
N GLU A 137 -13.34 16.07 -13.52
CA GLU A 137 -12.75 16.90 -12.46
C GLU A 137 -11.27 16.58 -12.21
N TYR A 138 -10.89 15.29 -12.20
CA TYR A 138 -9.49 14.90 -12.02
C TYR A 138 -8.63 15.26 -13.22
N MET A 139 -9.09 14.95 -14.43
CA MET A 139 -8.33 15.20 -15.65
C MET A 139 -8.17 16.69 -15.95
N ASP A 140 -9.22 17.50 -15.76
CA ASP A 140 -9.16 18.95 -15.96
C ASP A 140 -8.25 19.61 -14.90
N ALA A 141 -8.22 19.08 -13.67
CA ALA A 141 -7.27 19.48 -12.63
C ALA A 141 -5.84 18.94 -12.84
N LYS A 142 -5.57 18.20 -13.91
CA LYS A 142 -4.30 17.51 -14.20
C LYS A 142 -3.83 16.59 -13.06
N LYS A 143 -4.79 16.02 -12.31
CA LYS A 143 -4.53 15.04 -11.25
C LYS A 143 -4.72 13.63 -11.78
N PRO A 144 -3.90 12.65 -11.36
CA PRO A 144 -4.13 11.25 -11.70
C PRO A 144 -5.48 10.77 -11.15
N VAL A 145 -6.28 10.11 -11.99
CA VAL A 145 -7.47 9.39 -11.53
C VAL A 145 -7.01 8.17 -10.75
N MET A 146 -7.33 8.12 -9.45
CA MET A 146 -6.85 7.05 -8.58
C MET A 146 -7.39 5.69 -9.05
N GLY A 147 -6.57 4.64 -8.94
CA GLY A 147 -6.92 3.30 -9.44
C GLY A 147 -6.64 3.08 -10.93
N MET A 148 -6.26 4.12 -11.69
CA MET A 148 -5.89 4.01 -13.11
C MET A 148 -4.38 4.09 -13.31
N GLY A 149 -3.85 3.18 -14.12
CA GLY A 149 -2.48 3.15 -14.58
C GLY A 149 -1.46 2.70 -13.54
N GLN A 150 -0.37 2.12 -14.04
CA GLN A 150 0.79 1.79 -13.22
C GLN A 150 2.07 1.83 -14.04
N PRO A 151 3.22 2.21 -13.45
CA PRO A 151 4.46 2.37 -14.20
C PRO A 151 5.00 1.07 -14.84
N GLN A 152 4.68 -0.09 -14.27
CA GLN A 152 5.25 -1.39 -14.70
C GLN A 152 4.38 -2.12 -15.73
N HIS A 153 3.09 -1.83 -15.78
CA HIS A 153 2.18 -2.36 -16.78
C HIS A 153 1.46 -1.20 -17.46
N ILE A 154 2.09 -0.71 -18.53
CA ILE A 154 1.69 0.50 -19.25
C ILE A 154 0.34 0.35 -19.97
N ASP A 155 -0.04 -0.87 -20.33
CA ASP A 155 -1.32 -1.16 -20.98
C ASP A 155 -2.41 -1.49 -19.95
N SER A 156 -2.22 -2.49 -19.08
CA SER A 156 -3.16 -2.82 -17.98
C SER A 156 -2.51 -3.74 -16.95
N ASP A 157 -2.95 -3.69 -15.69
CA ASP A 157 -2.56 -4.71 -14.70
C ASP A 157 -3.15 -6.08 -15.05
N PRO A 158 -2.33 -7.13 -15.22
CA PRO A 158 -2.85 -8.47 -15.51
C PRO A 158 -3.71 -9.03 -14.37
N ARG A 159 -3.67 -8.44 -13.16
CA ARG A 159 -4.45 -8.88 -12.00
C ARG A 159 -5.75 -8.12 -11.81
N ALA A 160 -5.89 -6.92 -12.36
CA ALA A 160 -7.04 -6.06 -12.09
C ALA A 160 -8.33 -6.63 -12.67
N GLU A 161 -8.34 -7.01 -13.95
CA GLU A 161 -9.53 -7.61 -14.58
C GLU A 161 -9.95 -8.92 -13.90
N PRO A 162 -9.04 -9.86 -13.57
CA PRO A 162 -9.40 -11.04 -12.79
C PRO A 162 -10.07 -10.75 -11.43
N ILE A 163 -9.70 -9.66 -10.75
CA ILE A 163 -10.37 -9.24 -9.50
C ILE A 163 -11.82 -8.83 -9.78
N HIS A 164 -12.05 -8.05 -10.84
CA HIS A 164 -13.41 -7.66 -11.24
C HIS A 164 -14.27 -8.88 -11.63
N VAL A 165 -13.71 -9.80 -12.42
CA VAL A 165 -14.40 -11.05 -12.77
C VAL A 165 -14.71 -11.87 -11.52
N LYS A 166 -13.77 -11.99 -10.57
CA LYS A 166 -14.02 -12.70 -9.32
C LYS A 166 -15.16 -12.07 -8.50
N HIS A 167 -15.21 -10.75 -8.48
CA HIS A 167 -16.27 -10.01 -7.81
C HIS A 167 -17.64 -10.34 -8.43
N GLU A 168 -17.74 -10.33 -9.77
CA GLU A 168 -18.96 -10.69 -10.52
C GLU A 168 -19.36 -12.15 -10.26
N GLU A 169 -18.42 -13.09 -10.30
CA GLU A 169 -18.63 -14.52 -10.03
C GLU A 169 -19.15 -14.79 -8.61
N LEU A 170 -18.74 -13.97 -7.63
CA LEU A 170 -19.19 -14.08 -6.24
C LEU A 170 -20.52 -13.37 -5.99
N GLU A 171 -21.11 -12.75 -7.01
CA GLU A 171 -22.40 -12.06 -6.98
C GLU A 171 -22.48 -11.04 -5.83
N LEU A 172 -21.38 -10.31 -5.57
CA LEU A 172 -21.39 -9.22 -4.61
C LEU A 172 -22.19 -8.05 -5.20
N THR A 173 -23.21 -7.58 -4.48
CA THR A 173 -24.29 -6.73 -5.04
C THR A 173 -24.20 -5.25 -4.67
N GLY A 174 -23.06 -4.77 -4.17
CA GLY A 174 -22.95 -3.36 -3.85
C GLY A 174 -22.50 -2.51 -5.04
N VAL A 175 -22.19 -1.24 -4.78
CA VAL A 175 -22.07 -0.19 -5.80
C VAL A 175 -20.64 0.03 -6.30
N TYR A 176 -19.63 -0.56 -5.63
CA TYR A 176 -18.24 -0.17 -5.86
C TYR A 176 -17.71 -0.72 -7.18
N LEU A 177 -18.01 -1.98 -7.53
CA LEU A 177 -17.62 -2.51 -8.83
C LEU A 177 -18.29 -1.75 -9.98
N GLU A 178 -19.61 -1.54 -9.89
CA GLU A 178 -20.36 -0.80 -10.92
C GLU A 178 -19.77 0.60 -11.13
N PHE A 179 -19.49 1.29 -10.03
CA PHE A 179 -18.88 2.62 -10.09
C PHE A 179 -17.46 2.60 -10.66
N GLN A 180 -16.63 1.61 -10.29
CA GLN A 180 -15.28 1.44 -10.81
C GLN A 180 -15.28 1.18 -12.32
N ARG A 181 -16.16 0.28 -12.81
CA ARG A 181 -16.36 0.03 -14.24
C ARG A 181 -16.81 1.29 -14.99
N ALA A 182 -17.70 2.08 -14.40
CA ALA A 182 -18.12 3.36 -14.97
C ALA A 182 -16.97 4.38 -15.05
N VAL A 183 -16.12 4.45 -14.01
CA VAL A 183 -14.92 5.31 -14.01
C VAL A 183 -13.97 4.90 -15.13
N GLU A 184 -13.71 3.60 -15.31
CA GLU A 184 -12.87 3.08 -16.40
C GLU A 184 -13.42 3.46 -17.77
N LYS A 185 -14.71 3.21 -18.00
CA LYS A 185 -15.42 3.58 -19.24
C LYS A 185 -15.22 5.06 -19.59
N HIS A 186 -15.51 5.96 -18.64
CA HIS A 186 -15.41 7.41 -18.88
C HIS A 186 -13.96 7.87 -19.00
N PHE A 187 -13.04 7.29 -18.25
CA PHE A 187 -11.61 7.57 -18.35
C PHE A 187 -11.04 7.19 -19.72
N HIS A 188 -11.36 6.00 -20.23
CA HIS A 188 -10.93 5.58 -21.57
C HIS A 188 -11.56 6.43 -22.66
N ALA A 189 -12.85 6.76 -22.56
CA ALA A 189 -13.52 7.65 -23.50
C ALA A 189 -12.85 9.05 -23.54
N ARG A 190 -12.54 9.61 -22.37
CA ARG A 190 -11.87 10.92 -22.26
C ARG A 190 -10.46 10.89 -22.85
N ARG A 191 -9.66 9.87 -22.54
CA ARG A 191 -8.31 9.72 -23.12
C ARG A 191 -8.33 9.55 -24.63
N LYS A 192 -9.26 8.74 -25.16
CA LYS A 192 -9.46 8.56 -26.61
C LYS A 192 -9.79 9.88 -27.29
N LYS A 193 -10.69 10.69 -26.71
CA LYS A 193 -11.04 12.03 -27.21
C LYS A 193 -9.83 12.98 -27.23
N GLU A 194 -8.92 12.85 -26.27
CA GLU A 194 -7.69 13.65 -26.16
C GLU A 194 -6.50 13.08 -26.96
N GLY A 195 -6.68 11.98 -27.70
CA GLY A 195 -5.59 11.33 -28.45
C GLY A 195 -4.49 10.73 -27.56
N ARG A 196 -4.80 10.38 -26.31
CA ARG A 196 -3.85 9.82 -25.34
C ARG A 196 -3.86 8.29 -25.39
N SER A 197 -2.71 7.67 -25.11
CA SER A 197 -2.55 6.21 -25.05
C SER A 197 -3.53 5.55 -24.08
N TYR A 198 -3.87 4.29 -24.30
CA TYR A 198 -4.66 3.50 -23.36
C TYR A 198 -3.94 3.37 -22.01
N VAL A 199 -4.72 3.35 -20.93
CA VAL A 199 -4.23 3.14 -19.56
C VAL A 199 -5.31 2.35 -18.81
N GLY A 200 -5.02 1.11 -18.47
CA GLY A 200 -5.92 0.22 -17.75
C GLY A 200 -6.04 0.53 -16.25
N VAL A 201 -6.98 -0.15 -15.60
CA VAL A 201 -7.10 -0.19 -14.14
C VAL A 201 -5.88 -0.91 -13.53
N ASN A 202 -5.44 -0.47 -12.36
CA ASN A 202 -4.36 -1.12 -11.61
C ASN A 202 -4.91 -2.02 -10.50
N VAL A 203 -4.07 -2.90 -9.94
CA VAL A 203 -4.48 -3.80 -8.84
C VAL A 203 -5.08 -3.04 -7.65
N VAL A 204 -4.65 -1.80 -7.39
CA VAL A 204 -5.21 -1.00 -6.29
C VAL A 204 -6.63 -0.54 -6.61
N GLY A 205 -6.91 -0.14 -7.85
CA GLY A 205 -8.26 0.24 -8.29
C GLY A 205 -9.23 -0.93 -8.20
N ALA A 206 -8.83 -2.09 -8.71
CA ALA A 206 -9.67 -3.29 -8.67
C ALA A 206 -9.81 -3.87 -7.25
N GLY A 207 -8.69 -4.02 -6.55
CA GLY A 207 -8.64 -4.61 -5.21
C GLY A 207 -9.36 -3.79 -4.16
N ASN A 208 -9.17 -2.46 -4.15
CA ASN A 208 -9.90 -1.61 -3.20
C ASN A 208 -11.39 -1.57 -3.49
N ALA A 209 -11.82 -1.61 -4.76
CA ALA A 209 -13.24 -1.71 -5.08
C ALA A 209 -13.83 -3.00 -4.48
N ALA A 210 -13.14 -4.13 -4.64
CA ALA A 210 -13.56 -5.40 -4.05
C ALA A 210 -13.56 -5.40 -2.51
N LEU A 211 -12.51 -4.86 -1.87
CA LEU A 211 -12.44 -4.76 -0.40
C LEU A 211 -13.52 -3.84 0.17
N THR A 212 -13.82 -2.73 -0.49
CA THR A 212 -14.87 -1.81 -0.03
C THR A 212 -16.25 -2.42 -0.22
N GLU A 213 -16.45 -3.24 -1.26
CA GLU A 213 -17.70 -3.96 -1.49
C GLU A 213 -18.06 -4.90 -0.33
N ILE A 214 -17.07 -5.61 0.20
CA ILE A 214 -17.25 -6.50 1.36
C ILE A 214 -17.13 -5.75 2.70
N GLY A 215 -17.19 -4.41 2.67
CA GLY A 215 -17.37 -3.56 3.84
C GLY A 215 -16.08 -2.99 4.47
N PHE A 216 -14.89 -3.19 3.88
CA PHE A 216 -13.68 -2.59 4.43
C PHE A 216 -13.60 -1.09 4.12
N ALA A 217 -13.48 -0.28 5.17
CA ALA A 217 -13.18 1.14 5.02
C ALA A 217 -11.80 1.33 4.32
N PRO A 218 -11.56 2.44 3.61
CA PRO A 218 -10.33 2.63 2.84
C PRO A 218 -9.03 2.47 3.65
N ASN A 219 -9.01 2.92 4.91
CA ASN A 219 -7.85 2.70 5.79
C ASN A 219 -7.67 1.23 6.19
N ALA A 220 -8.76 0.50 6.41
CA ALA A 220 -8.68 -0.92 6.75
C ALA A 220 -8.15 -1.72 5.56
N ALA A 221 -8.66 -1.46 4.35
CA ALA A 221 -8.15 -2.04 3.11
C ALA A 221 -6.65 -1.76 2.92
N TRP A 222 -6.22 -0.53 3.19
CA TRP A 222 -4.80 -0.17 3.13
C TRP A 222 -3.96 -0.95 4.15
N CYS A 223 -4.40 -1.03 5.40
CA CYS A 223 -3.72 -1.82 6.43
C CYS A 223 -3.60 -3.31 6.03
N LEU A 224 -4.68 -3.90 5.49
CA LEU A 224 -4.68 -5.28 5.03
C LEU A 224 -3.64 -5.51 3.94
N GLY A 225 -3.64 -4.71 2.87
CA GLY A 225 -2.68 -4.83 1.79
C GLY A 225 -1.23 -4.64 2.27
N SER A 226 -0.97 -3.59 3.06
CA SER A 226 0.38 -3.31 3.56
C SER A 226 0.92 -4.43 4.46
N VAL A 227 0.11 -4.96 5.37
CA VAL A 227 0.51 -6.06 6.26
C VAL A 227 0.65 -7.37 5.50
N CYS A 228 -0.25 -7.65 4.54
CA CYS A 228 -0.17 -8.82 3.67
C CYS A 228 1.19 -8.89 2.95
N ARG A 229 1.67 -7.76 2.42
CA ARG A 229 3.00 -7.69 1.77
C ARG A 229 4.16 -7.99 2.71
N GLY A 230 3.96 -7.85 4.02
CA GLY A 230 4.91 -8.24 5.05
C GLY A 230 5.31 -9.72 5.00
N PHE A 231 4.39 -10.62 4.61
CA PHE A 231 4.67 -12.06 4.50
C PHE A 231 5.74 -12.36 3.44
N SER A 232 5.57 -11.85 2.23
CA SER A 232 6.59 -12.05 1.18
C SER A 232 7.89 -11.33 1.52
N CYS A 233 7.81 -10.13 2.11
CA CYS A 233 9.00 -9.38 2.48
C CYS A 233 9.83 -10.09 3.58
N ALA A 234 9.17 -10.79 4.50
CA ALA A 234 9.84 -11.67 5.46
C ALA A 234 10.59 -12.82 4.75
N ALA A 235 9.97 -13.43 3.73
CA ALA A 235 10.61 -14.50 2.95
C ALA A 235 11.82 -13.98 2.15
N HIS A 236 11.70 -12.81 1.52
CA HIS A 236 12.82 -12.13 0.85
C HIS A 236 13.96 -11.82 1.82
N ALA A 237 13.67 -11.31 3.01
CA ALA A 237 14.68 -11.04 4.04
C ALA A 237 15.39 -12.32 4.49
N LEU A 238 14.64 -13.40 4.77
CA LEU A 238 15.20 -14.70 5.16
C LEU A 238 16.10 -15.28 4.07
N PHE A 239 15.65 -15.27 2.82
CA PHE A 239 16.43 -15.76 1.69
C PHE A 239 17.75 -15.00 1.56
N ASN A 240 17.71 -13.67 1.61
CA ASN A 240 18.88 -12.82 1.47
C ASN A 240 19.82 -12.91 2.67
N MET A 241 19.31 -13.06 3.88
CA MET A 241 20.15 -13.32 5.05
C MET A 241 20.84 -14.68 4.96
N LYS A 242 20.17 -15.71 4.42
CA LYS A 242 20.77 -17.05 4.26
C LYS A 242 21.83 -17.08 3.15
N LYS A 243 21.60 -16.39 2.04
CA LYS A 243 22.44 -16.46 0.84
C LYS A 243 23.51 -15.35 0.76
N GLY A 244 23.16 -14.14 1.16
CA GLY A 244 24.07 -12.99 1.13
C GLY A 244 24.98 -12.96 2.36
N ARG A 245 26.04 -12.15 2.29
CA ARG A 245 26.85 -11.75 3.45
C ARG A 245 26.32 -10.46 4.07
N ALA A 246 26.63 -10.24 5.35
CA ALA A 246 26.51 -8.88 5.90
C ALA A 246 27.44 -7.94 5.11
N TRP A 247 27.11 -6.65 5.05
CA TRP A 247 27.88 -5.68 4.25
C TRP A 247 27.97 -6.09 2.77
N GLY A 248 26.83 -6.03 2.08
CA GLY A 248 26.70 -6.44 0.68
C GLY A 248 27.61 -5.69 -0.30
N ALA A 249 28.32 -4.65 0.13
CA ALA A 249 29.27 -3.88 -0.66
C ALA A 249 30.74 -4.34 -0.51
N SER A 250 31.00 -5.65 -0.59
CA SER A 250 32.36 -6.20 -0.42
C SER A 250 32.96 -6.65 -1.75
N ARG A 251 34.25 -6.38 -1.97
CA ARG A 251 34.98 -6.79 -3.19
C ARG A 251 35.12 -8.31 -3.38
N ASN A 252 34.73 -9.10 -2.39
CA ASN A 252 34.96 -10.54 -2.32
C ASN A 252 33.72 -11.39 -2.69
N GLU A 253 32.66 -10.78 -3.23
CA GLU A 253 31.41 -11.45 -3.58
C GLU A 253 31.02 -11.18 -5.06
N PRO A 254 31.05 -12.20 -5.95
CA PRO A 254 30.55 -12.04 -7.30
C PRO A 254 29.01 -12.15 -7.36
N MET A 255 28.42 -10.98 -7.63
CA MET A 255 27.11 -10.70 -8.22
C MET A 255 25.84 -11.28 -7.55
N VAL A 256 25.39 -10.61 -6.49
CA VAL A 256 24.11 -9.85 -6.48
C VAL A 256 24.30 -8.65 -5.55
N GLN A 257 25.19 -7.74 -5.93
CA GLN A 257 25.49 -6.58 -5.12
C GLN A 257 24.36 -5.55 -5.26
N MET A 258 23.34 -5.63 -4.38
CA MET A 258 22.25 -4.63 -4.38
C MET A 258 22.69 -3.23 -3.92
N ILE A 259 23.87 -3.14 -3.31
CA ILE A 259 24.50 -1.90 -2.87
C ILE A 259 25.97 -1.92 -3.33
N ASP A 260 26.25 -1.33 -4.49
CA ASP A 260 27.60 -1.10 -4.99
C ASP A 260 27.95 0.38 -4.98
N LEU A 261 29.22 0.69 -4.73
CA LEU A 261 29.68 2.08 -4.75
C LEU A 261 29.53 2.70 -6.15
N SER A 262 29.59 1.92 -7.23
CA SER A 262 29.34 2.41 -8.60
C SER A 262 27.89 2.79 -8.85
N MET A 263 26.93 2.36 -8.01
CA MET A 263 25.54 2.84 -8.11
C MET A 263 25.43 4.33 -7.78
N ILE A 264 26.42 4.89 -7.07
CA ILE A 264 26.48 6.31 -6.77
C ILE A 264 27.35 6.99 -7.83
N LYS A 265 26.70 7.72 -8.73
CA LYS A 265 27.39 8.75 -9.53
C LYS A 265 27.31 10.06 -8.77
N TYR A 266 28.41 10.46 -8.14
CA TYR A 266 28.48 11.77 -7.49
C TYR A 266 28.40 12.87 -8.55
N ILE A 267 27.33 13.68 -8.48
CA ILE A 267 27.08 14.84 -9.35
C ILE A 267 27.06 16.15 -8.55
N GLY A 268 27.58 16.12 -7.33
CA GLY A 268 27.72 17.29 -6.47
C GLY A 268 28.95 18.13 -6.85
N PRO A 269 29.25 19.19 -6.08
CA PRO A 269 30.44 20.01 -6.29
C PRO A 269 31.72 19.16 -6.24
N GLU A 270 32.71 19.49 -7.06
CA GLU A 270 34.04 18.88 -7.00
C GLU A 270 34.65 18.98 -5.59
N ASP A 271 35.66 18.16 -5.34
CA ASP A 271 36.46 18.22 -4.12
C ASP A 271 36.98 19.66 -3.92
N ARG A 272 36.75 20.18 -2.71
CA ARG A 272 37.04 21.56 -2.35
C ARG A 272 37.73 21.62 -1.00
N GLU A 273 38.62 22.59 -0.83
CA GLU A 273 39.33 22.75 0.42
C GLU A 273 38.39 23.17 1.55
N VAL A 274 38.67 22.63 2.73
CA VAL A 274 37.97 22.98 3.96
C VAL A 274 38.58 24.29 4.48
N PRO A 275 37.81 25.38 4.65
CA PRO A 275 38.35 26.63 5.16
C PRO A 275 38.86 26.45 6.59
N THR A 276 39.83 27.27 6.98
CA THR A 276 40.28 27.31 8.39
C THR A 276 39.17 27.79 9.32
N GLN A 277 39.32 27.56 10.63
CA GLN A 277 38.32 28.01 11.62
C GLN A 277 38.15 29.54 11.62
N ASP A 278 39.22 30.28 11.34
CA ASP A 278 39.19 31.75 11.29
C ASP A 278 38.44 32.24 10.04
N GLU A 279 38.57 31.55 8.90
CA GLU A 279 37.88 31.88 7.64
C GLU A 279 36.41 31.43 7.61
N ARG A 280 36.01 30.55 8.53
CA ARG A 280 34.68 29.92 8.56
C ARG A 280 33.54 30.93 8.48
N GLN A 281 33.64 32.07 9.16
CA GLN A 281 32.56 33.06 9.23
C GLN A 281 32.30 33.73 7.89
N GLU A 282 33.35 34.13 7.19
CA GLU A 282 33.23 34.76 5.87
C GLU A 282 32.82 33.72 4.82
N TYR A 283 33.45 32.54 4.83
CA TYR A 283 33.15 31.43 3.93
C TYR A 283 31.67 31.00 4.03
N ALA A 284 31.14 30.85 5.25
CA ALA A 284 29.75 30.45 5.48
C ALA A 284 28.74 31.54 5.04
N ARG A 285 29.07 32.84 5.20
CA ARG A 285 28.21 33.93 4.72
C ARG A 285 28.05 33.90 3.20
N LYS A 286 29.17 33.76 2.47
CA LYS A 286 29.17 33.63 1.00
C LYS A 286 28.34 32.42 0.54
N GLN A 287 28.51 31.27 1.18
CA GLN A 287 27.71 30.08 0.85
C GLN A 287 26.22 30.21 1.19
N LYS A 288 25.83 30.99 2.20
CA LYS A 288 24.42 31.21 2.54
C LYS A 288 23.70 32.06 1.48
N GLU A 289 24.42 32.96 0.82
CA GLU A 289 23.90 33.82 -0.24
C GLU A 289 23.56 33.01 -1.50
N GLU A 290 24.42 32.08 -1.90
CA GLU A 290 24.25 31.19 -3.07
C GLU A 290 23.60 29.84 -2.72
N GLY A 291 23.23 29.66 -1.45
CA GLY A 291 23.13 28.35 -0.80
C GLY A 291 22.16 27.34 -1.40
N GLU A 292 22.61 26.08 -1.35
CA GLU A 292 21.92 24.90 -1.85
C GLU A 292 20.49 24.76 -1.28
N TYR A 293 20.23 25.18 -0.04
CA TYR A 293 18.89 25.13 0.60
C TYR A 293 17.80 25.84 -0.23
N LYS A 294 18.15 26.85 -1.03
CA LYS A 294 17.20 27.55 -1.91
C LYS A 294 16.72 26.66 -3.06
N LYS A 295 17.49 25.64 -3.43
CA LYS A 295 17.19 24.70 -4.52
C LYS A 295 16.36 23.49 -4.06
N TRP A 296 16.34 23.20 -2.76
CA TRP A 296 15.65 22.05 -2.16
C TRP A 296 14.33 22.42 -1.46
N VAL A 297 13.76 23.60 -1.75
CA VAL A 297 12.40 23.95 -1.33
C VAL A 297 11.43 23.14 -2.21
N ILE A 298 10.97 22.02 -1.66
CA ILE A 298 9.94 21.15 -2.25
C ILE A 298 8.55 21.66 -1.85
#